data_AF-A0A973EP91-F1
#
_entry.id   AF-A0A973EP91-F1
#
_cell.length_a   1.000
_cell.length_b   1.000
_cell.length_c   1.000
_cell.angle_alpha   90.00
_cell.angle_beta   90.00
_cell.angle_gamma   90.00
#
_symmetry.space_group_name_H-M   'P 1'
#
loop_
_entity.id
_entity.type
_entity.pdbx_description
1 polymer ?
#
loop_
_entity_poly.entity_id
_entity_poly.type
_entity_poly.pdbx_seq_one_letter_code
_entity_poly.pdbx_strand_id
1 'polypeptide(L)'
;IGSIVFLRMIDAWIVLLLSLPASWTLLSDRLPDSVVWVLVGGGVIASACTLIMLAFLVLARSLPRWIPEKIMEMIQAFRKGMWPRGRHLLPIMSFTGMIWILETLWIYFLVAGFGIFLSPVQAVFLTMLPLLASAFPLTPSGAGVVELTLFNCLRVAGVAALPAGSITLLNRLIDYWLHIALGIVVWLFRRRLGLRTWEEVAGLRSALRVTS
;
A
#
# COMPACT_ATOMS: atom_id res chain seq x y z
N ILE A 1 3.16 -15.85 2.43
CA ILE A 1 4.11 -14.73 2.68
C ILE A 1 4.87 -14.38 1.40
N GLY A 2 5.61 -15.32 0.78
CA GLY A 2 6.36 -15.03 -0.47
C GLY A 2 5.53 -14.42 -1.61
N SER A 3 4.34 -14.95 -1.89
CA SER A 3 3.45 -14.43 -2.94
C SER A 3 2.97 -13.00 -2.68
N ILE A 4 2.70 -12.67 -1.41
CA ILE A 4 2.23 -11.34 -1.00
C ILE A 4 3.35 -10.33 -1.18
N VAL A 5 4.58 -10.66 -0.74
CA VAL A 5 5.74 -9.78 -0.91
C VAL A 5 6.04 -9.53 -2.38
N PHE A 6 5.99 -10.58 -3.21
CA PHE A 6 6.19 -10.45 -4.65
C PHE A 6 5.13 -9.56 -5.32
N LEU A 7 3.85 -9.76 -4.98
CA LEU A 7 2.76 -8.95 -5.50
C LEU A 7 2.92 -7.48 -5.08
N ARG A 8 3.24 -7.21 -3.81
CA ARG A 8 3.47 -5.85 -3.31
C ARG A 8 4.65 -5.17 -3.98
N MET A 9 5.69 -5.92 -4.34
CA MET A 9 6.80 -5.38 -5.12
C MET A 9 6.36 -4.98 -6.53
N ILE A 10 5.58 -5.83 -7.20
CA ILE A 10 5.02 -5.50 -8.53
C ILE A 10 4.10 -4.27 -8.43
N ASP A 11 3.22 -4.23 -7.44
CA ASP A 11 2.31 -3.11 -7.22
C ASP A 11 3.10 -1.80 -7.06
N ALA A 12 4.19 -1.80 -6.27
CA ALA A 12 5.04 -0.62 -6.10
C ALA A 12 5.67 -0.14 -7.41
N TRP A 13 6.16 -1.06 -8.26
CA TRP A 13 6.69 -0.72 -9.58
C TRP A 13 5.62 -0.18 -10.51
N ILE A 14 4.40 -0.74 -10.49
CA ILE A 14 3.31 -0.24 -11.33
C ILE A 14 2.90 1.16 -10.89
N VAL A 15 2.73 1.40 -9.59
CA VAL A 15 2.43 2.74 -9.06
C VAL A 15 3.49 3.74 -9.47
N LEU A 16 4.78 3.38 -9.35
CA LEU A 16 5.89 4.21 -9.81
C LEU A 16 5.79 4.50 -11.31
N LEU A 17 5.58 3.48 -12.14
CA LEU A 17 5.47 3.61 -13.59
C LEU A 17 4.24 4.41 -14.04
N LEU A 18 3.12 4.36 -13.31
CA LEU A 18 1.94 5.19 -13.59
C LEU A 18 2.15 6.64 -13.14
N SER A 19 2.88 6.85 -12.05
CA SER A 19 3.14 8.17 -11.51
C SER A 19 4.12 9.00 -12.36
N LEU A 20 5.07 8.37 -13.04
CA LEU A 20 6.09 9.05 -13.84
C LEU A 20 5.50 9.82 -15.06
N PRO A 21 4.69 9.20 -15.95
CA PRO A 21 4.05 9.90 -17.06
C PRO A 21 3.05 10.96 -16.59
N ALA A 22 2.32 10.69 -15.51
CA ALA A 22 1.38 11.64 -14.95
C ALA A 22 2.11 12.89 -14.44
N SER A 23 3.24 12.71 -13.76
CA SER A 23 4.09 13.82 -13.30
C SER A 23 4.71 14.58 -14.48
N TRP A 24 5.16 13.87 -15.52
CA TRP A 24 5.76 14.49 -16.71
C TRP A 24 4.76 15.34 -17.50
N THR A 25 3.54 14.83 -17.70
CA THR A 25 2.51 15.52 -18.50
C THR A 25 1.92 16.73 -17.78
N LEU A 26 1.83 16.71 -16.45
CA LEU A 26 1.23 17.79 -15.65
C LEU A 26 2.25 18.86 -15.21
N LEU A 27 3.55 18.56 -15.12
CA LEU A 27 4.56 19.42 -14.46
C LEU A 27 5.79 19.72 -15.35
N SER A 28 5.59 19.88 -16.66
CA SER A 28 6.67 20.04 -17.66
C SER A 28 7.71 21.14 -17.37
N ASP A 29 7.40 22.13 -16.52
CA ASP A 29 8.29 23.27 -16.26
C ASP A 29 8.78 23.45 -14.82
N ARG A 30 8.10 22.92 -13.77
CA ARG A 30 8.56 22.96 -12.35
C ARG A 30 7.94 21.86 -11.48
N LEU A 31 8.74 20.86 -11.09
CA LEU A 31 8.33 19.84 -10.11
C LEU A 31 8.50 20.37 -8.67
N PRO A 32 7.46 20.37 -7.81
CA PRO A 32 7.64 20.64 -6.38
C PRO A 32 8.58 19.61 -5.77
N ASP A 33 9.44 20.06 -4.85
CA ASP A 33 10.43 19.19 -4.20
C ASP A 33 9.80 17.93 -3.59
N SER A 34 8.62 18.05 -2.98
CA SER A 34 7.92 16.90 -2.40
C SER A 34 7.61 15.80 -3.43
N VAL A 35 7.22 16.17 -4.65
CA VAL A 35 6.91 15.20 -5.72
C VAL A 35 8.18 14.48 -6.15
N VAL A 36 9.29 15.23 -6.31
CA VAL A 36 10.59 14.66 -6.66
C VAL A 36 11.08 13.70 -5.58
N TRP A 37 11.00 14.10 -4.30
CA TRP A 37 11.41 13.24 -3.19
C TRP A 37 10.59 11.96 -3.11
N VAL A 38 9.29 12.02 -3.40
CA VAL A 38 8.42 10.84 -3.43
C VAL A 38 8.78 9.91 -4.59
N LEU A 39 9.03 10.44 -5.78
CA LEU A 39 9.43 9.64 -6.95
C LEU A 39 10.81 8.99 -6.75
N VAL A 40 11.79 9.77 -6.31
CA VAL A 40 13.17 9.30 -6.06
C VAL A 40 13.18 8.32 -4.90
N GLY A 41 12.59 8.70 -3.76
CA GLY A 41 12.54 7.84 -2.58
C GLY A 41 11.74 6.57 -2.83
N GLY A 42 10.59 6.66 -3.50
CA GLY A 42 9.81 5.51 -3.94
C GLY A 42 10.59 4.57 -4.86
N GLY A 43 11.34 5.13 -5.83
CA GLY A 43 12.22 4.37 -6.72
C GLY A 43 13.37 3.68 -5.98
N VAL A 44 14.02 4.39 -5.05
CA VAL A 44 15.09 3.83 -4.21
C VAL A 44 14.55 2.69 -3.35
N ILE A 45 13.40 2.88 -2.69
CA ILE A 45 12.77 1.83 -1.87
C ILE A 45 12.36 0.63 -2.72
N ALA A 46 11.70 0.85 -3.86
CA ALA A 46 11.29 -0.21 -4.76
C ALA A 46 12.49 -1.03 -5.26
N SER A 47 13.55 -0.34 -5.70
CA SER A 47 14.80 -0.98 -6.14
C SER A 47 15.52 -1.74 -5.02
N ALA A 48 15.58 -1.18 -3.81
CA ALA A 48 16.17 -1.84 -2.64
C ALA A 48 15.38 -3.11 -2.27
N CYS A 49 14.05 -3.04 -2.24
CA CYS A 49 13.17 -4.19 -2.03
C CYS A 49 13.37 -5.26 -3.11
N THR A 50 13.48 -4.86 -4.38
CA THR A 50 13.78 -5.79 -5.49
C THR A 50 15.16 -6.41 -5.34
N LEU A 51 16.18 -5.65 -4.97
CA LEU A 51 17.54 -6.15 -4.77
C LEU A 51 17.61 -7.14 -3.61
N ILE A 52 16.96 -6.83 -2.48
CA ILE A 52 16.82 -7.74 -1.34
C ILE A 52 16.15 -9.03 -1.80
N MET A 53 15.04 -8.93 -2.52
CA MET A 53 14.32 -10.10 -3.02
C MET A 53 15.19 -10.94 -3.97
N LEU A 54 15.93 -10.32 -4.89
CA LEU A 54 16.87 -11.00 -5.78
C LEU A 54 18.03 -11.65 -5.02
N ALA A 55 18.59 -10.96 -4.02
CA ALA A 55 19.63 -11.50 -3.15
C ALA A 55 19.14 -12.76 -2.43
N PHE A 56 17.92 -12.75 -1.88
CA PHE A 56 17.29 -13.94 -1.30
C PHE A 56 17.18 -15.11 -2.31
N LEU A 57 16.92 -14.82 -3.59
CA LEU A 57 16.81 -15.85 -4.63
C LEU A 57 18.16 -16.40 -5.09
N VAL A 58 19.18 -15.56 -5.17
CA VAL A 58 20.54 -15.96 -5.53
C VAL A 58 21.18 -16.74 -4.39
N LEU A 59 21.05 -16.26 -3.15
CA LEU A 59 21.59 -16.93 -1.95
C LEU A 59 20.91 -18.29 -1.72
N ALA A 60 19.64 -18.44 -2.11
CA ALA A 60 18.95 -19.73 -2.10
C ALA A 60 19.46 -20.72 -3.15
N ARG A 61 20.10 -20.25 -4.24
CA ARG A 61 20.72 -21.11 -5.26
C ARG A 61 22.11 -21.57 -4.88
N SER A 62 22.88 -20.73 -4.19
CA SER A 62 24.25 -21.03 -3.71
C SER A 62 24.29 -20.99 -2.19
N LEU A 63 23.58 -21.91 -1.54
CA LEU A 63 23.51 -22.00 -0.09
C LEU A 63 24.88 -22.38 0.49
N PRO A 64 25.60 -21.46 1.15
CA PRO A 64 26.82 -21.79 1.86
C PRO A 64 26.50 -22.74 3.01
N ARG A 65 27.32 -23.78 3.23
CA ARG A 65 27.11 -24.81 4.27
C ARG A 65 27.08 -24.28 5.72
N TRP A 66 27.37 -22.99 5.92
CA TRP A 66 27.46 -22.34 7.22
C TRP A 66 26.16 -21.65 7.66
N ILE A 67 25.09 -21.70 6.85
CA ILE A 67 23.79 -21.08 7.18
C ILE A 67 22.99 -21.99 8.15
N PRO A 68 22.44 -21.45 9.26
CA PRO A 68 21.56 -22.18 10.18
C PRO A 68 20.33 -22.79 9.49
N GLU A 69 19.92 -24.00 9.90
CA GLU A 69 18.76 -24.72 9.33
C GLU A 69 17.47 -23.90 9.34
N LYS A 70 17.26 -23.07 10.37
CA LYS A 70 16.06 -22.22 10.49
C LYS A 70 15.96 -21.17 9.37
N ILE A 71 17.09 -20.61 8.93
CA ILE A 71 17.13 -19.66 7.80
C ILE A 71 16.89 -20.41 6.48
N MET A 72 17.42 -21.63 6.37
CA MET A 72 17.19 -22.52 5.23
C MET A 72 15.70 -22.80 5.02
N GLU A 73 15.00 -23.19 6.08
CA GLU A 73 13.55 -23.45 6.05
C GLU A 73 12.77 -22.19 5.64
N MET A 74 13.16 -21.04 6.17
CA MET A 74 12.52 -19.76 5.86
C MET A 74 12.70 -19.37 4.37
N ILE A 75 13.91 -19.53 3.83
CA ILE A 75 14.23 -19.28 2.42
C ILE A 75 13.44 -20.23 1.50
N GLN A 76 13.37 -21.52 1.84
CA GLN A 76 12.63 -22.51 1.07
C GLN A 76 11.12 -22.26 1.10
N ALA A 77 10.56 -21.93 2.27
CA ALA A 77 9.16 -21.54 2.42
C ALA A 77 8.82 -20.28 1.63
N PHE A 78 9.71 -19.28 1.63
CA PHE A 78 9.58 -18.07 0.84
C PHE A 78 9.53 -18.38 -0.66
N ARG A 79 10.53 -19.14 -1.17
CA ARG A 79 10.61 -19.53 -2.59
C ARG A 79 9.40 -20.32 -3.06
N LYS A 80 8.96 -21.31 -2.27
CA LYS A 80 7.76 -22.12 -2.59
C LYS A 80 6.50 -21.26 -2.62
N GLY A 81 6.47 -20.18 -1.83
CA GLY A 81 5.38 -19.22 -1.80
C GLY A 81 5.44 -18.12 -2.87
N MET A 82 6.59 -17.84 -3.49
CA MET A 82 6.72 -16.70 -4.41
C MET A 82 6.02 -16.88 -5.76
N TRP A 83 5.91 -18.12 -6.26
CA TRP A 83 5.22 -18.40 -7.51
C TRP A 83 3.76 -18.73 -7.20
N PRO A 84 2.83 -17.75 -7.22
CA PRO A 84 1.43 -18.08 -7.20
C PRO A 84 1.11 -18.95 -8.41
N ARG A 85 0.28 -19.99 -8.21
CA ARG A 85 -0.23 -20.79 -9.32
C ARG A 85 -0.92 -19.85 -10.30
N GLY A 86 -0.58 -19.93 -11.59
CA GLY A 86 -1.02 -18.97 -12.60
C GLY A 86 -2.54 -18.75 -12.66
N ARG A 87 -3.32 -19.75 -12.27
CA ARG A 87 -4.79 -19.68 -12.18
C ARG A 87 -5.32 -18.65 -11.17
N HIS A 88 -4.54 -18.30 -10.14
CA HIS A 88 -4.93 -17.27 -9.17
C HIS A 88 -4.37 -15.88 -9.51
N LEU A 89 -3.44 -15.76 -10.46
CA LEU A 89 -2.88 -14.47 -10.87
C LEU A 89 -3.96 -13.57 -11.48
N LEU A 90 -4.80 -14.11 -12.35
CA LEU A 90 -5.83 -13.32 -13.03
C LEU A 90 -6.85 -12.71 -12.04
N PRO A 91 -7.48 -13.46 -11.12
CA PRO A 91 -8.32 -12.86 -10.08
C PRO A 91 -7.61 -11.82 -9.23
N ILE A 92 -6.35 -12.08 -8.84
CA ILE A 92 -5.57 -11.14 -8.02
C ILE A 92 -5.35 -9.83 -8.79
N MET A 93 -4.90 -9.90 -10.05
CA MET A 93 -4.71 -8.72 -10.90
C MET A 93 -6.01 -7.95 -11.10
N SER A 94 -7.14 -8.66 -11.32
CA SER A 94 -8.46 -8.04 -11.43
C SER A 94 -8.85 -7.30 -10.15
N PHE A 95 -8.64 -7.91 -8.97
CA PHE A 95 -8.92 -7.26 -7.70
C PHE A 95 -8.00 -6.07 -7.44
N THR A 96 -6.70 -6.16 -7.75
CA THR A 96 -5.77 -5.03 -7.63
C THR A 96 -6.19 -3.88 -8.55
N GLY A 97 -6.52 -4.16 -9.81
CA GLY A 97 -7.01 -3.14 -10.73
C GLY A 97 -8.31 -2.50 -10.25
N MET A 98 -9.24 -3.30 -9.72
CA MET A 98 -10.48 -2.80 -9.13
C MET A 98 -10.21 -1.89 -7.93
N ILE A 99 -9.29 -2.27 -7.05
CA ILE A 99 -8.88 -1.45 -5.90
C ILE A 99 -8.37 -0.10 -6.39
N TRP A 100 -7.48 -0.06 -7.37
CA TRP A 100 -6.94 1.21 -7.89
C TRP A 100 -8.00 2.09 -8.57
N ILE A 101 -8.95 1.48 -9.28
CA ILE A 101 -10.08 2.23 -9.84
C ILE A 101 -10.90 2.84 -8.71
N LEU A 102 -11.21 2.06 -7.66
CA LEU A 102 -11.95 2.56 -6.51
C LEU A 102 -11.20 3.66 -5.77
N GLU A 103 -9.88 3.54 -5.59
CA GLU A 103 -9.06 4.59 -4.97
C GLU A 103 -9.01 5.87 -5.81
N THR A 104 -8.95 5.72 -7.14
CA THR A 104 -8.97 6.87 -8.06
C THR A 104 -10.34 7.56 -8.04
N LEU A 105 -11.42 6.78 -8.08
CA LEU A 105 -12.79 7.29 -7.98
C LEU A 105 -13.06 7.97 -6.64
N TRP A 106 -12.56 7.39 -5.55
CA TRP A 106 -12.67 7.96 -4.21
C TRP A 106 -12.06 9.36 -4.14
N ILE A 107 -10.81 9.52 -4.56
CA ILE A 107 -10.14 10.82 -4.60
C ILE A 107 -10.86 11.80 -5.53
N TYR A 108 -11.32 11.32 -6.69
CA TYR A 108 -12.10 12.13 -7.62
C TYR A 108 -13.37 12.68 -6.96
N PHE A 109 -14.17 11.83 -6.30
CA PHE A 109 -15.40 12.26 -5.64
C PHE A 109 -15.14 13.15 -4.42
N LEU A 110 -14.07 12.89 -3.67
CA LEU A 110 -13.65 13.74 -2.57
C LEU A 110 -13.40 15.17 -3.05
N VAL A 111 -12.64 15.34 -4.14
CA VAL A 111 -12.32 16.65 -4.72
C VAL A 111 -13.55 17.28 -5.38
N ALA A 112 -14.38 16.49 -6.06
CA ALA A 112 -15.65 16.93 -6.63
C ALA A 112 -16.63 17.46 -5.56
N GLY A 113 -16.58 16.92 -4.33
CA GLY A 113 -17.35 17.43 -3.20
C GLY A 113 -17.04 18.88 -2.82
N PHE A 114 -15.86 19.39 -3.19
CA PHE A 114 -15.47 20.80 -3.04
C PHE A 114 -15.77 21.65 -4.28
N GLY A 115 -16.52 21.11 -5.25
CA GLY A 115 -16.86 21.79 -6.50
C GLY A 115 -15.72 21.83 -7.54
N ILE A 116 -14.70 20.98 -7.38
CA ILE A 116 -13.53 20.95 -8.25
C ILE A 116 -13.58 19.66 -9.09
N PHE A 117 -13.62 19.80 -10.40
CA PHE A 117 -13.64 18.67 -11.32
C PHE A 117 -12.25 18.40 -11.87
N LEU A 118 -11.75 17.19 -11.63
CA LEU A 118 -10.44 16.76 -12.08
C LEU A 118 -10.53 16.09 -13.46
N SER A 119 -9.53 16.30 -14.30
CA SER A 119 -9.34 15.41 -15.46
C SER A 119 -8.97 13.99 -15.00
N PRO A 120 -9.23 12.94 -15.81
CA PRO A 120 -8.83 11.57 -15.47
C PRO A 120 -7.33 11.44 -15.13
N VAL A 121 -6.48 12.19 -15.83
CA VAL A 121 -5.02 12.20 -15.58
C VAL A 121 -4.70 12.82 -14.22
N GLN A 122 -5.35 13.93 -13.85
CA GLN A 122 -5.18 14.55 -12.54
C GLN A 122 -5.69 13.65 -11.41
N ALA A 123 -6.80 12.93 -11.60
CA ALA A 123 -7.32 11.98 -10.62
C ALA A 123 -6.30 10.86 -10.36
N VAL A 124 -5.78 10.23 -11.42
CA VAL A 124 -4.74 9.19 -11.29
C VAL A 124 -3.48 9.76 -10.64
N PHE A 125 -3.04 10.96 -11.02
CA PHE A 125 -1.89 11.63 -10.42
C PHE A 125 -2.07 11.85 -8.91
N LEU A 126 -3.23 12.36 -8.50
CA LEU A 126 -3.58 12.65 -7.12
C LEU A 126 -3.77 11.39 -6.26
N THR A 127 -4.00 10.24 -6.88
CA THR A 127 -4.09 8.96 -6.19
C THR A 127 -2.73 8.27 -6.10
N MET A 128 -1.99 8.17 -7.21
CA MET A 128 -0.77 7.36 -7.29
C MET A 128 0.41 7.94 -6.51
N LEU A 129 0.59 9.27 -6.51
CA LEU A 129 1.71 9.87 -5.79
C LEU A 129 1.57 9.78 -4.26
N PRO A 130 0.41 10.14 -3.66
CA PRO A 130 0.20 9.92 -2.23
C PRO A 130 0.26 8.43 -1.84
N LEU A 131 -0.20 7.51 -2.71
CA LEU A 131 0.00 6.07 -2.51
C LEU A 131 1.49 5.70 -2.46
N LEU A 132 2.30 6.21 -3.38
CA LEU A 132 3.75 6.00 -3.35
C LEU A 132 4.38 6.59 -2.09
N ALA A 133 3.93 7.76 -1.65
CA ALA A 133 4.37 8.39 -0.41
C ALA A 133 4.01 7.58 0.84
N SER A 134 2.91 6.81 0.80
CA SER A 134 2.51 5.95 1.93
C SER A 134 3.44 4.75 2.14
N ALA A 135 4.21 4.37 1.12
CA ALA A 135 5.16 3.26 1.18
C ALA A 135 6.48 3.63 1.90
N PHE A 136 6.66 4.90 2.29
CA PHE A 136 7.85 5.33 3.01
C PHE A 136 7.89 4.75 4.43
N PRO A 137 8.97 4.02 4.81
CA PRO A 137 9.05 3.33 6.09
C PRO A 137 9.37 4.24 7.28
N LEU A 138 9.29 5.57 7.10
CA LEU A 138 9.68 6.56 8.12
C LEU A 138 8.57 6.83 9.14
N THR A 139 7.32 6.83 8.70
CA THR A 139 6.15 7.09 9.55
C THR A 139 5.06 6.04 9.32
N PRO A 140 4.22 5.73 10.32
CA PRO A 140 3.11 4.81 10.13
C PRO A 140 2.22 5.29 8.97
N SER A 141 2.06 4.47 7.92
CA SER A 141 1.29 4.82 6.70
C SER A 141 1.80 6.08 5.96
N GLY A 142 3.07 6.46 6.13
CA GLY A 142 3.62 7.66 5.52
C GLY A 142 2.98 8.96 6.03
N ALA A 143 2.42 8.96 7.25
CA ALA A 143 1.85 10.15 7.89
C ALA A 143 2.83 11.34 7.84
N GLY A 144 2.31 12.51 7.51
CA GLY A 144 3.07 13.73 7.20
C GLY A 144 3.50 13.80 5.73
N VAL A 145 4.14 12.76 5.20
CA VAL A 145 4.66 12.75 3.81
C VAL A 145 3.51 12.68 2.80
N VAL A 146 2.54 11.80 3.02
CA VAL A 146 1.37 11.64 2.15
C VAL A 146 0.54 12.92 2.12
N GLU A 147 0.35 13.57 3.26
CA GLU A 147 -0.40 14.82 3.40
C GLU A 147 0.29 15.95 2.66
N LEU A 148 1.60 16.10 2.86
CA LEU A 148 2.39 17.10 2.15
C LEU A 148 2.37 16.84 0.63
N THR A 149 2.46 15.57 0.24
CA THR A 149 2.43 15.16 -1.17
C THR A 149 1.09 15.48 -1.81
N LEU A 150 -0.02 15.02 -1.21
CA LEU A 150 -1.37 15.28 -1.70
C LEU A 150 -1.67 16.78 -1.77
N PHE A 151 -1.31 17.53 -0.72
CA PHE A 151 -1.45 18.99 -0.72
C PHE A 151 -0.72 19.62 -1.90
N ASN A 152 0.57 19.32 -2.09
CA ASN A 152 1.35 19.89 -3.19
C ASN A 152 0.83 19.44 -4.57
N CYS A 153 0.40 18.18 -4.72
CA CYS A 153 -0.23 17.70 -5.94
C CYS A 153 -1.53 18.47 -6.26
N LEU A 154 -2.36 18.76 -5.26
CA LEU A 154 -3.57 19.58 -5.42
C LEU A 154 -3.22 21.02 -5.82
N ARG A 155 -2.20 21.62 -5.19
CA ARG A 155 -1.72 22.97 -5.54
C ARG A 155 -1.26 23.05 -6.99
N VAL A 156 -0.54 22.03 -7.44
CA VAL A 156 -0.09 21.91 -8.83
C VAL A 156 -1.26 21.69 -9.78
N ALA A 157 -2.27 20.92 -9.38
CA ALA A 157 -3.49 20.73 -10.16
C ALA A 157 -4.36 22.01 -10.25
N GLY A 158 -3.90 23.14 -9.72
CA GLY A 158 -4.57 24.45 -9.78
C GLY A 158 -5.52 24.71 -8.61
N VAL A 159 -5.60 23.82 -7.62
CA VAL A 159 -6.49 23.98 -6.46
C VAL A 159 -5.94 25.02 -5.50
N ALA A 160 -6.74 26.00 -5.09
CA ALA A 160 -6.36 27.02 -4.11
C ALA A 160 -5.89 26.41 -2.77
N ALA A 161 -5.05 27.13 -2.02
CA ALA A 161 -4.38 26.57 -0.83
C ALA A 161 -5.35 26.13 0.26
N LEU A 162 -6.39 26.93 0.53
CA LEU A 162 -7.40 26.61 1.55
C LEU A 162 -8.16 25.30 1.22
N PRO A 163 -8.81 25.16 0.04
CA PRO A 163 -9.47 23.89 -0.31
C PRO A 163 -8.49 22.73 -0.44
N ALA A 164 -7.27 22.93 -0.93
CA ALA A 164 -6.24 21.87 -0.99
C ALA A 164 -5.93 21.31 0.41
N GLY A 165 -5.78 22.19 1.41
CA GLY A 165 -5.59 21.80 2.80
C GLY A 165 -6.80 21.05 3.37
N SER A 166 -8.01 21.55 3.14
CA SER A 166 -9.25 20.91 3.59
C SER A 166 -9.44 19.52 3.00
N ILE A 167 -9.24 19.36 1.69
CA ILE A 167 -9.31 18.07 0.98
C ILE A 167 -8.28 17.10 1.56
N THR A 168 -7.05 17.55 1.77
CA THR A 168 -5.96 16.70 2.30
C THR A 168 -6.28 16.17 3.70
N LEU A 169 -6.76 17.05 4.59
CA LEU A 169 -7.15 16.66 5.96
C LEU A 169 -8.36 15.73 5.95
N LEU A 170 -9.37 16.01 5.12
CA LEU A 170 -10.55 15.16 5.01
C LEU A 170 -10.19 13.79 4.44
N ASN A 171 -9.30 13.74 3.45
CA ASN A 171 -8.76 12.50 2.92
C ASN A 171 -8.18 11.64 4.04
N ARG A 172 -7.32 12.21 4.90
CA ARG A 172 -6.73 11.47 6.01
C ARG A 172 -7.72 11.08 7.10
N LEU A 173 -8.68 11.93 7.40
CA LEU A 173 -9.74 11.61 8.36
C LEU A 173 -10.49 10.34 7.94
N ILE A 174 -10.79 10.21 6.65
CA ILE A 174 -11.58 9.10 6.14
C ILE A 174 -10.70 7.88 5.85
N ASP A 175 -9.61 8.06 5.14
CA ASP A 175 -8.77 6.96 4.69
C ASP A 175 -7.96 6.32 5.83
N TYR A 176 -7.53 7.12 6.82
CA TYR A 176 -6.71 6.63 7.92
C TYR A 176 -7.48 6.50 9.23
N TRP A 177 -8.05 7.60 9.72
CA TRP A 177 -8.64 7.64 11.07
C TRP A 177 -9.95 6.85 11.17
N LEU A 178 -10.82 6.94 10.17
CA LEU A 178 -12.08 6.20 10.16
C LEU A 178 -11.87 4.69 10.06
N HIS A 179 -10.89 4.23 9.27
CA HIS A 179 -10.54 2.80 9.21
C HIS A 179 -10.07 2.26 10.56
N ILE A 180 -9.25 3.03 11.29
CA ILE A 180 -8.82 2.67 12.65
C ILE A 180 -10.02 2.62 13.59
N ALA A 181 -10.88 3.63 13.55
CA ALA A 181 -12.08 3.70 14.40
C ALA A 181 -13.04 2.52 14.13
N LEU A 182 -13.30 2.19 12.86
CA LEU A 182 -14.11 1.04 12.47
C LEU A 182 -13.49 -0.28 12.95
N GLY A 183 -12.17 -0.42 12.84
CA GLY A 183 -11.45 -1.58 13.38
C GLY A 183 -11.65 -1.75 14.89
N ILE A 184 -11.59 -0.65 15.66
CA ILE A 184 -11.85 -0.64 17.10
C ILE A 184 -13.30 -1.04 17.39
N VAL A 185 -14.27 -0.47 16.66
CA VAL A 185 -15.70 -0.79 16.82
C VAL A 185 -15.95 -2.28 16.56
N VAL A 186 -15.46 -2.82 15.44
CA VAL A 186 -15.60 -4.25 15.13
C VAL A 186 -14.96 -5.12 16.21
N TRP A 187 -13.79 -4.72 16.72
CA TRP A 187 -13.11 -5.45 17.79
C TRP A 187 -13.87 -5.43 19.13
N LEU A 188 -14.49 -4.32 19.49
CA LEU A 188 -15.33 -4.19 20.69
C LEU A 188 -16.59 -5.06 20.58
N PHE A 189 -17.23 -5.07 19.41
CA PHE A 189 -18.45 -5.85 19.15
C PHE A 189 -18.20 -7.29 18.70
N ARG A 190 -16.94 -7.75 18.66
CA ARG A 190 -16.55 -9.07 18.13
C ARG A 190 -17.38 -10.23 18.70
N ARG A 191 -17.66 -10.21 20.01
CA ARG A 191 -18.43 -11.25 20.70
C ARG A 191 -19.89 -11.28 20.28
N ARG A 192 -20.50 -10.11 20.01
CA ARG A 192 -21.86 -10.01 19.50
C ARG A 192 -21.95 -10.39 18.02
N LEU A 193 -20.89 -10.15 17.25
CA LEU A 193 -20.78 -10.51 15.83
C LEU A 193 -20.38 -11.97 15.60
N GLY A 194 -20.18 -12.77 16.66
CA GLY A 194 -19.74 -14.17 16.55
C GLY A 194 -18.29 -14.34 16.07
N LEU A 195 -17.52 -13.25 15.99
CA LEU A 195 -16.12 -13.26 15.61
C LEU A 195 -15.28 -13.72 16.81
N ARG A 196 -14.92 -15.01 16.82
CA ARG A 196 -14.05 -15.59 17.84
C ARG A 196 -12.59 -15.49 17.41
N THR A 197 -11.75 -15.07 18.34
CA THR A 197 -10.30 -15.07 18.11
C THR A 197 -9.74 -16.50 18.13
N TRP A 198 -8.66 -16.76 17.40
CA TRP A 198 -8.02 -18.09 17.38
C TRP A 198 -7.60 -18.56 18.78
N GLU A 199 -7.25 -17.62 19.68
CA GLU A 199 -6.95 -17.90 21.08
C GLU A 199 -8.17 -18.39 21.87
N GLU A 200 -9.34 -17.77 21.67
CA GLU A 200 -10.60 -18.22 22.30
C GLU A 200 -11.00 -19.63 21.82
N VAL A 201 -10.75 -19.96 20.54
CA VAL A 201 -11.02 -21.30 19.99
C VAL A 201 -10.01 -22.34 20.48
N ALA A 202 -8.73 -21.98 20.61
CA ALA A 202 -7.69 -22.86 21.13
C ALA A 202 -7.92 -23.18 22.62
N GLY A 203 -8.28 -22.18 23.42
CA GLY A 203 -8.61 -22.35 24.85
C GLY A 203 -9.83 -23.25 25.10
N LEU A 204 -10.85 -23.17 24.23
CA LEU A 204 -12.01 -24.08 24.27
C LEU A 204 -11.61 -25.54 23.97
N ARG A 205 -10.71 -25.76 23.01
CA ARG A 205 -10.24 -27.11 22.66
C ARG A 205 -9.35 -27.73 23.74
N SER A 206 -8.57 -26.94 24.46
CA SER A 206 -7.80 -27.43 25.61
C SER A 206 -8.70 -27.74 26.80
N ALA A 207 -9.72 -26.90 27.07
CA ALA A 207 -10.66 -27.15 28.17
C ALA A 207 -11.48 -28.43 27.96
N LEU A 208 -11.91 -28.73 26.73
CA LEU A 208 -12.65 -29.95 26.39
C LEU A 208 -11.81 -31.24 26.44
N ARG A 209 -10.47 -31.16 26.34
CA ARG A 209 -9.58 -32.33 26.47
C ARG A 209 -9.22 -32.68 27.92
N VAL A 210 -9.39 -31.75 28.85
CA VAL A 210 -9.08 -31.98 30.28
C VAL A 210 -10.26 -32.65 31.01
N THR A 211 -11.46 -32.63 30.41
CA THR A 211 -12.68 -33.18 30.98
C THR A 211 -13.07 -34.57 30.44
N SER A 212 -12.21 -35.20 29.64
CA SER A 212 -12.37 -36.58 29.12
C SER A 212 -11.29 -37.49 29.69
#